data_AF-L1JEU7-F1
#
_entry.id   AF-L1JEU7-F1
#
_cell.length_a   1.000
_cell.length_b   1.000
_cell.length_c   1.000
_cell.angle_alpha   90.00
_cell.angle_beta   90.00
_cell.angle_gamma   90.00
#
_symmetry.space_group_name_H-M   'P 1'
#
loop_
_entity.id
_entity.type
_entity.pdbx_description
1 polymer ?
#
loop_
_entity_poly.entity_id
_entity_poly.type
_entity_poly.pdbx_seq_one_letter_code
_entity_poly.pdbx_strand_id
1 'polypeptide(L)'
;VVQALHKCFLYDTIAFTNKERFEALHPPLVALLDDLSCGKERYQTRIDLYLKPAVIQLAVAVQAGTGSDLLWKPLNHQLLLRTRNDSAMVRFAALQVVTGVVQRLGEEYLSLVPEMLPFIVEVLEDMDEQVETCGRQLVALLETHLGESLNEYL
;
A
#
# COMPACT_ATOMS: atom_id res chain seq x y z
N VAL A 1 11.63 5.07 -15.16
CA VAL A 1 12.29 4.85 -13.85
C VAL A 1 11.50 3.88 -12.97
N VAL A 2 10.25 4.18 -12.57
CA VAL A 2 9.43 3.30 -11.71
C VAL A 2 9.32 1.86 -12.23
N GLN A 3 9.08 1.67 -13.53
CA GLN A 3 9.03 0.34 -14.13
C GLN A 3 10.38 -0.43 -14.05
N ALA A 4 11.51 0.28 -14.09
CA ALA A 4 12.82 -0.34 -13.93
C ALA A 4 13.03 -0.77 -12.48
N LEU A 5 12.64 0.08 -11.51
CA LEU A 5 12.66 -0.26 -10.08
C LEU A 5 11.81 -1.50 -9.79
N HIS A 6 10.58 -1.56 -10.32
CA HIS A 6 9.74 -2.75 -10.20
C HIS A 6 10.45 -4.03 -10.67
N LYS A 7 11.13 -3.99 -11.83
CA LYS A 7 11.90 -5.13 -12.34
C LYS A 7 13.10 -5.48 -11.44
N CYS A 8 13.79 -4.47 -10.89
CA CYS A 8 14.86 -4.69 -9.93
C CYS A 8 14.36 -5.44 -8.69
N PHE A 9 13.19 -5.07 -8.16
CA PHE A 9 12.57 -5.73 -7.00
C PHE A 9 12.03 -7.13 -7.33
N LEU A 10 11.50 -7.33 -8.54
CA LEU A 10 10.92 -8.61 -8.97
C LEU A 10 11.98 -9.69 -9.18
N TYR A 11 13.14 -9.32 -9.70
CA TYR A 11 14.24 -10.25 -9.99
C TYR A 11 15.40 -10.10 -9.01
N ASP A 12 15.11 -9.65 -7.79
CA ASP A 12 16.13 -9.47 -6.76
C ASP A 12 16.60 -10.82 -6.21
N THR A 13 17.72 -11.31 -6.72
CA THR A 13 18.37 -12.56 -6.28
C THR A 13 19.61 -12.34 -5.42
N ILE A 14 20.04 -11.09 -5.27
CA ILE A 14 21.32 -10.72 -4.64
C ILE A 14 21.17 -9.74 -3.46
N ALA A 15 19.96 -9.60 -2.91
CA ALA A 15 19.63 -8.63 -1.87
C ALA A 15 19.92 -7.17 -2.29
N PHE A 16 19.56 -6.83 -3.52
CA PHE A 16 19.51 -5.44 -3.98
C PHE A 16 18.65 -4.60 -3.04
N THR A 17 17.50 -5.11 -2.64
CA THR A 17 16.50 -4.46 -1.79
C THR A 17 16.82 -4.69 -0.31
N ASN A 18 17.91 -4.08 0.15
CA ASN A 18 18.28 -4.06 1.55
C ASN A 18 17.53 -2.94 2.32
N LYS A 19 17.69 -2.93 3.65
CA LYS A 19 17.09 -1.92 4.53
C LYS A 19 17.37 -0.48 4.08
N GLU A 20 18.62 -0.14 3.80
CA GLU A 20 19.04 1.22 3.43
C GLU A 20 18.37 1.69 2.13
N ARG A 21 18.34 0.82 1.11
CA ARG A 21 17.68 1.14 -0.16
C ARG A 21 16.17 1.23 0.01
N PHE A 22 15.56 0.38 0.82
CA PHE A 22 14.14 0.49 1.13
C PHE A 22 13.82 1.83 1.80
N GLU A 23 14.58 2.21 2.83
CA GLU A 23 14.42 3.49 3.53
C GLU A 23 14.60 4.69 2.59
N ALA A 24 15.50 4.60 1.62
CA ALA A 24 15.70 5.63 0.60
C ALA A 24 14.63 5.66 -0.50
N LEU A 25 14.08 4.49 -0.88
CA LEU A 25 13.20 4.35 -2.04
C LEU A 25 11.71 4.48 -1.70
N HIS A 26 11.27 4.04 -0.52
CA HIS A 26 9.84 4.08 -0.20
C HIS A 26 9.28 5.51 -0.13
N PRO A 27 9.94 6.52 0.49
CA PRO A 27 9.33 7.85 0.60
C PRO A 27 9.06 8.52 -0.75
N PRO A 28 10.03 8.58 -1.70
CA PRO A 28 9.76 9.20 -2.99
C PRO A 28 8.77 8.40 -3.84
N LEU A 29 8.70 7.06 -3.68
CA LEU A 29 7.70 6.26 -4.39
C LEU A 29 6.29 6.55 -3.86
N VAL A 30 6.09 6.62 -2.54
CA VAL A 30 4.77 6.96 -1.96
C VAL A 30 4.38 8.39 -2.33
N ALA A 31 5.33 9.33 -2.34
CA ALA A 31 5.06 10.73 -2.73
C ALA A 31 4.56 10.88 -4.18
N LEU A 32 4.83 9.92 -5.08
CA LEU A 32 4.29 9.95 -6.45
C LEU A 32 2.77 9.70 -6.51
N LEU A 33 2.16 9.21 -5.43
CA LEU A 33 0.70 9.16 -5.30
C LEU A 33 0.11 10.58 -5.24
N ASP A 34 0.83 11.52 -4.66
CA ASP A 34 0.34 12.90 -4.47
C ASP A 34 0.44 13.75 -5.76
N ASP A 35 1.17 13.28 -6.78
CA ASP A 35 1.41 14.03 -8.03
C ASP A 35 0.24 13.93 -9.01
N LEU A 36 -0.68 14.88 -8.97
CA LEU A 36 -1.83 14.94 -9.88
C LEU A 36 -1.56 15.70 -11.19
N SER A 37 -0.31 16.09 -11.47
CA SER A 37 0.04 17.01 -12.57
C SER A 37 -0.24 16.47 -13.98
N CYS A 38 -0.34 15.15 -14.14
CA CYS A 38 -0.56 14.50 -15.43
C CYS A 38 -2.03 14.40 -15.87
N GLY A 39 -2.99 14.82 -15.04
CA GLY A 39 -4.43 14.71 -15.32
C GLY A 39 -5.01 13.32 -15.01
N LYS A 40 -6.35 13.22 -14.93
CA LYS A 40 -7.05 12.05 -14.37
C LYS A 40 -6.74 10.72 -15.05
N GLU A 41 -6.87 10.64 -16.37
CA GLU A 41 -6.67 9.39 -17.13
C GLU A 41 -5.23 8.89 -17.07
N ARG A 42 -4.27 9.81 -17.21
CA ARG A 42 -2.84 9.46 -17.16
C ARG A 42 -2.41 9.11 -15.75
N TYR A 43 -2.98 9.76 -14.74
CA TYR A 43 -2.77 9.41 -13.34
C TYR A 43 -3.17 7.96 -13.09
N GLN A 44 -4.40 7.58 -13.44
CA GLN A 44 -4.90 6.23 -13.19
C GLN A 44 -4.04 5.17 -13.91
N THR A 45 -3.72 5.41 -15.19
CA THR A 45 -2.79 4.56 -15.95
C THR A 45 -1.44 4.43 -15.27
N ARG A 46 -0.89 5.54 -14.74
CA ARG A 46 0.40 5.56 -14.07
C ARG A 46 0.40 4.78 -12.76
N ILE A 47 -0.67 4.91 -11.98
CA ILE A 47 -0.87 4.15 -10.76
C ILE A 47 -0.94 2.66 -11.07
N ASP A 48 -1.85 2.26 -11.96
CA ASP A 48 -2.15 0.86 -12.22
C ASP A 48 -1.01 0.10 -12.89
N LEU A 49 -0.35 0.71 -13.88
CA LEU A 49 0.68 0.04 -14.66
C LEU A 49 2.08 0.12 -14.07
N TYR A 50 2.36 1.14 -13.24
CA TYR A 50 3.73 1.40 -12.79
C TYR A 50 3.86 1.51 -11.29
N LEU A 51 3.14 2.44 -10.65
CA LEU A 51 3.43 2.78 -9.26
C LEU A 51 2.98 1.70 -8.28
N LYS A 52 1.73 1.25 -8.41
CA LYS A 52 1.15 0.22 -7.55
C LYS A 52 1.95 -1.09 -7.61
N PRO A 53 2.26 -1.67 -8.79
CA PRO A 53 3.12 -2.85 -8.86
C PRO A 53 4.50 -2.63 -8.23
N ALA A 54 5.12 -1.46 -8.44
CA ALA A 54 6.45 -1.17 -7.90
C ALA A 54 6.48 -1.12 -6.37
N VAL A 55 5.51 -0.45 -5.73
CA VAL A 55 5.44 -0.33 -4.27
C VAL A 55 5.11 -1.67 -3.62
N ILE A 56 4.17 -2.42 -4.20
CA ILE A 56 3.83 -3.77 -3.72
C ILE A 56 5.06 -4.69 -3.82
N GLN A 57 5.74 -4.69 -4.96
CA GLN A 57 6.90 -5.55 -5.15
C GLN A 57 8.09 -5.12 -4.27
N LEU A 58 8.24 -3.83 -3.97
CA LEU A 58 9.22 -3.35 -3.00
C LEU A 58 8.98 -3.98 -1.61
N ALA A 59 7.72 -3.98 -1.14
CA ALA A 59 7.37 -4.57 0.15
C ALA A 59 7.67 -6.08 0.20
N VAL A 60 7.32 -6.80 -0.87
CA VAL A 60 7.61 -8.25 -1.01
C VAL A 60 9.10 -8.53 -1.05
N ALA A 61 9.89 -7.75 -1.80
CA ALA A 61 11.32 -7.95 -1.93
C ALA A 61 12.05 -7.72 -0.59
N VAL A 62 11.67 -6.68 0.16
CA VAL A 62 12.23 -6.43 1.49
C VAL A 62 11.90 -7.56 2.46
N GLN A 63 10.68 -8.11 2.39
CA GLN A 63 10.33 -9.21 3.26
C GLN A 63 11.17 -10.45 2.99
N ALA A 64 11.27 -10.83 1.72
CA ALA A 64 12.07 -11.98 1.30
C ALA A 64 13.56 -11.81 1.67
N GLY A 65 14.07 -10.57 1.62
CA GLY A 65 15.48 -10.28 1.90
C GLY A 65 15.84 -10.09 3.38
N THR A 66 14.90 -9.62 4.23
CA THR A 66 15.20 -9.23 5.62
C THR A 66 14.44 -10.03 6.67
N GLY A 67 13.28 -10.63 6.31
CA GLY A 67 12.40 -11.32 7.25
C GLY A 67 11.97 -10.47 8.45
N SER A 68 12.00 -9.14 8.31
CA SER A 68 11.80 -8.21 9.42
C SER A 68 10.62 -7.28 9.15
N ASP A 69 9.52 -7.57 9.86
CA ASP A 69 8.27 -6.81 9.81
C ASP A 69 8.45 -5.33 10.24
N LEU A 70 9.58 -5.00 10.90
CA LEU A 70 9.90 -3.65 11.37
C LEU A 70 10.05 -2.64 10.24
N LEU A 71 10.41 -3.08 9.03
CA LEU A 71 10.64 -2.19 7.90
C LEU A 71 9.34 -1.74 7.23
N TRP A 72 8.24 -2.45 7.44
CA TRP A 72 6.98 -2.10 6.79
C TRP A 72 6.21 -1.00 7.48
N LYS A 73 6.39 -0.83 8.79
CA LYS A 73 5.66 0.19 9.58
C LYS A 73 5.75 1.59 8.96
N PRO A 74 6.94 2.12 8.60
CA PRO A 74 7.04 3.42 7.94
C PRO A 74 6.30 3.50 6.60
N LEU A 75 6.38 2.44 5.77
CA LEU A 75 5.68 2.38 4.48
C LEU A 75 4.17 2.33 4.67
N ASN A 76 3.68 1.44 5.54
CA ASN A 76 2.26 1.30 5.88
C ASN A 76 1.71 2.64 6.37
N HIS A 77 2.35 3.26 7.36
CA HIS A 77 1.94 4.54 7.89
C HIS A 77 1.89 5.64 6.81
N GLN A 78 2.90 5.71 5.92
CA GLN A 78 2.88 6.69 4.84
C GLN A 78 1.73 6.44 3.84
N LEU A 79 1.43 5.20 3.49
CA LEU A 79 0.30 4.87 2.63
C LEU A 79 -1.04 5.22 3.31
N LEU A 80 -1.20 4.89 4.59
CA LEU A 80 -2.39 5.22 5.38
C LEU A 80 -2.61 6.73 5.48
N LEU A 81 -1.56 7.53 5.67
CA LEU A 81 -1.71 8.99 5.64
C LEU A 81 -2.28 9.52 4.30
N ARG A 82 -2.08 8.81 3.19
CA ARG A 82 -2.63 9.20 1.87
C ARG A 82 -4.10 8.84 1.71
N THR A 83 -4.65 7.96 2.56
CA THR A 83 -6.10 7.75 2.64
C THR A 83 -6.83 8.91 3.30
N ARG A 84 -6.11 9.93 3.80
CA ARG A 84 -6.68 11.20 4.29
C ARG A 84 -6.45 12.39 3.36
N ASN A 85 -5.96 12.14 2.14
CA ASN A 85 -5.71 13.21 1.16
C ASN A 85 -7.03 13.85 0.71
N ASP A 86 -7.03 15.16 0.44
CA ASP A 86 -8.21 15.89 -0.07
C ASP A 86 -8.75 15.29 -1.39
N SER A 87 -7.87 14.74 -2.22
CA SER A 87 -8.22 14.12 -3.50
C SER A 87 -8.63 12.66 -3.33
N ALA A 88 -9.88 12.34 -3.66
CA ALA A 88 -10.39 10.97 -3.69
C ALA A 88 -9.56 10.04 -4.58
N MET A 89 -8.96 10.56 -5.66
CA MET A 89 -8.08 9.78 -6.53
C MET A 89 -6.78 9.33 -5.84
N VAL A 90 -6.26 10.15 -4.93
CA VAL A 90 -5.07 9.81 -4.13
C VAL A 90 -5.45 8.81 -3.05
N ARG A 91 -6.57 9.04 -2.35
CA ARG A 91 -7.09 8.11 -1.33
C ARG A 91 -7.34 6.72 -1.91
N PHE A 92 -8.04 6.65 -3.05
CA PHE A 92 -8.32 5.41 -3.75
C PHE A 92 -7.04 4.70 -4.18
N ALA A 93 -6.09 5.42 -4.81
CA ALA A 93 -4.81 4.83 -5.23
C ALA A 93 -4.01 4.28 -4.04
N ALA A 94 -3.97 5.01 -2.91
CA ALA A 94 -3.31 4.55 -1.70
C ALA A 94 -3.94 3.27 -1.15
N LEU A 95 -5.28 3.22 -1.07
CA LEU A 95 -6.00 2.00 -0.65
C LEU A 95 -5.73 0.83 -1.58
N GLN A 96 -5.72 1.03 -2.90
CA GLN A 96 -5.40 -0.04 -3.85
C GLN A 96 -3.98 -0.59 -3.64
N VAL A 97 -3.02 0.26 -3.28
CA VAL A 97 -1.66 -0.17 -2.94
C VAL A 97 -1.68 -0.97 -1.64
N VAL A 98 -2.30 -0.47 -0.57
CA VAL A 98 -2.41 -1.17 0.72
C VAL A 98 -3.07 -2.54 0.54
N THR A 99 -4.22 -2.61 -0.13
CA THR A 99 -4.90 -3.87 -0.45
C THR A 99 -4.00 -4.82 -1.22
N GLY A 100 -3.26 -4.31 -2.21
CA GLY A 100 -2.31 -5.13 -2.97
C GLY A 100 -1.13 -5.63 -2.13
N VAL A 101 -0.68 -4.87 -1.13
CA VAL A 101 0.35 -5.34 -0.19
C VAL A 101 -0.21 -6.44 0.72
N VAL A 102 -1.40 -6.25 1.28
CA VAL A 102 -2.09 -7.27 2.10
C VAL A 102 -2.29 -8.56 1.31
N GLN A 103 -2.73 -8.48 0.04
CA GLN A 103 -2.89 -9.66 -0.82
C GLN A 103 -1.60 -10.44 -1.05
N ARG A 104 -0.44 -9.77 -0.98
CA ARG A 104 0.86 -10.36 -1.29
C ARG A 104 1.60 -10.86 -0.06
N LEU A 105 1.44 -10.21 1.09
CA LEU A 105 2.10 -10.56 2.35
C LEU A 105 1.20 -11.35 3.30
N GLY A 106 -0.13 -11.30 3.12
CA GLY A 106 -1.09 -12.10 3.86
C GLY A 106 -0.97 -11.92 5.37
N GLU A 107 -0.80 -13.04 6.09
CA GLU A 107 -0.74 -13.10 7.55
C GLU A 107 0.39 -12.24 8.15
N GLU A 108 1.51 -12.09 7.45
CA GLU A 108 2.64 -11.31 7.96
C GLU A 108 2.26 -9.82 8.13
N TYR A 109 1.34 -9.32 7.29
CA TYR A 109 0.87 -7.94 7.36
C TYR A 109 -0.11 -7.68 8.51
N LEU A 110 -0.68 -8.73 9.12
CA LEU A 110 -1.72 -8.60 10.14
C LEU A 110 -1.23 -7.94 11.44
N SER A 111 0.07 -8.01 11.70
CA SER A 111 0.70 -7.31 12.83
C SER A 111 0.50 -5.78 12.79
N LEU A 112 0.13 -5.23 11.63
CA LEU A 112 -0.11 -3.80 11.41
C LEU A 112 -1.59 -3.42 11.48
N VAL A 113 -2.52 -4.38 11.59
CA VAL A 113 -3.96 -4.11 11.67
C VAL A 113 -4.33 -3.08 12.74
N PRO A 114 -3.78 -3.14 13.99
CA PRO A 114 -4.10 -2.14 15.00
C PRO A 114 -3.78 -0.69 14.59
N GLU A 115 -2.73 -0.49 13.78
CA GLU A 115 -2.36 0.82 13.24
C GLU A 115 -3.29 1.26 12.10
N MET A 116 -3.82 0.30 11.34
CA MET A 116 -4.72 0.57 10.21
C MET A 116 -6.14 0.92 10.65
N LEU A 117 -6.61 0.40 11.80
CA LEU A 117 -7.99 0.54 12.26
C LEU A 117 -8.53 1.98 12.21
N PRO A 118 -7.85 3.01 12.76
CA PRO A 118 -8.36 4.38 12.70
C PRO A 118 -8.57 4.91 11.28
N PHE A 119 -7.74 4.47 10.33
CA PHE A 119 -7.84 4.87 8.93
C PHE A 119 -8.93 4.09 8.19
N ILE A 120 -9.13 2.81 8.56
CA ILE A 120 -10.19 1.98 7.99
C ILE A 120 -11.55 2.58 8.34
N VAL A 121 -11.78 2.97 9.61
CA VAL A 121 -13.05 3.59 10.03
C VAL A 121 -13.34 4.84 9.19
N GLU A 122 -12.37 5.73 9.04
CA GLU A 122 -12.53 6.94 8.23
C GLU A 122 -12.82 6.64 6.75
N VAL A 123 -12.16 5.63 6.17
CA VAL A 123 -12.36 5.24 4.78
C VAL A 123 -13.74 4.59 4.56
N LEU A 124 -14.26 3.85 5.55
CA LEU A 124 -15.61 3.28 5.49
C LEU A 124 -16.71 4.35 5.56
N GLU A 125 -16.38 5.56 6.01
CA GLU A 125 -17.25 6.74 6.04
C GLU A 125 -16.93 7.72 4.90
N ASP A 126 -16.10 7.35 3.93
CA ASP A 126 -15.70 8.24 2.83
C ASP A 126 -16.90 8.60 1.93
N MET A 127 -16.96 9.87 1.52
CA MET A 127 -18.02 10.39 0.66
C MET A 127 -17.89 9.92 -0.80
N ASP A 128 -16.70 9.48 -1.22
CA ASP A 128 -16.47 8.91 -2.55
C ASP A 128 -16.74 7.39 -2.53
N GLU A 129 -17.74 6.96 -3.31
CA GLU A 129 -18.20 5.56 -3.38
C GLU A 129 -17.08 4.58 -3.77
N GLN A 130 -16.12 5.00 -4.61
CA GLN A 130 -15.04 4.11 -5.03
C GLN A 130 -14.05 3.88 -3.89
N VAL A 131 -13.77 4.93 -3.11
CA VAL A 131 -12.90 4.87 -1.91
C VAL A 131 -13.55 3.99 -0.85
N GLU A 132 -14.81 4.25 -0.52
CA GLU A 132 -15.59 3.49 0.47
C GLU A 132 -15.67 1.98 0.09
N THR A 133 -15.99 1.70 -1.18
CA THR A 133 -16.04 0.32 -1.69
C THR A 133 -14.67 -0.36 -1.60
N CYS A 134 -13.58 0.33 -1.93
CA CYS A 134 -12.24 -0.21 -1.78
C CYS A 134 -11.87 -0.46 -0.31
N GLY A 135 -12.30 0.41 0.60
CA GLY A 135 -12.20 0.21 2.04
C GLY A 135 -12.87 -1.06 2.53
N ARG A 136 -14.13 -1.29 2.11
CA ARG A 136 -14.85 -2.53 2.44
C ARG A 136 -14.14 -3.78 1.90
N GLN A 137 -13.57 -3.70 0.70
CA GLN A 137 -12.77 -4.80 0.13
C GLN A 137 -11.51 -5.07 0.94
N LEU A 138 -10.83 -4.03 1.42
CA LEU A 138 -9.67 -4.17 2.30
C LEU A 138 -10.07 -4.84 3.62
N VAL A 139 -11.18 -4.43 4.25
CA VAL A 139 -11.69 -5.07 5.48
C VAL A 139 -11.96 -6.55 5.26
N ALA A 140 -12.72 -6.91 4.22
CA ALA A 140 -13.05 -8.30 3.93
C ALA A 140 -11.79 -9.15 3.68
N LEU A 141 -10.77 -8.58 3.04
CA LEU A 141 -9.48 -9.23 2.84
C LEU A 141 -8.74 -9.45 4.16
N LEU A 142 -8.70 -8.44 5.03
CA LEU A 142 -8.08 -8.54 6.36
C LEU A 142 -8.80 -9.59 7.21
N GLU A 143 -10.14 -9.59 7.26
CA GLU A 143 -10.94 -10.60 7.97
C GLU A 143 -10.67 -12.01 7.44
N THR A 144 -10.51 -12.16 6.12
CA THR A 144 -10.16 -13.44 5.49
C THR A 144 -8.81 -13.97 5.99
N HIS A 145 -7.82 -13.08 6.16
CA HIS A 145 -6.50 -13.45 6.68
C HIS A 145 -6.48 -13.64 8.21
N LEU A 146 -7.28 -12.87 8.95
CA LEU A 146 -7.42 -12.98 10.42
C LEU A 146 -8.20 -14.23 10.85
N GLY A 147 -9.18 -14.66 10.04
CA GLY A 147 -10.11 -15.73 10.40
C GLY A 147 -11.22 -15.30 11.36
N GLU A 148 -11.32 -14.01 11.67
CA GLU A 148 -12.35 -13.41 12.52
C GLU A 148 -12.83 -12.08 11.94
N SER A 149 -13.97 -11.58 12.43
CA SER A 149 -14.52 -10.32 11.98
C SER A 149 -13.84 -9.13 12.66
N LEU A 150 -13.61 -8.06 11.91
CA LEU A 150 -13.09 -6.80 12.43
C LEU A 150 -14.16 -5.89 13.03
N ASN A 151 -15.43 -6.26 12.95
CA ASN A 151 -16.56 -5.44 13.42
C ASN A 151 -16.50 -5.07 14.90
N GLU A 152 -15.85 -5.87 15.76
CA GLU A 152 -15.71 -5.53 17.18
C GLU A 152 -14.69 -4.42 17.43
N TYR A 153 -13.87 -4.10 16.41
CA TYR A 153 -12.80 -3.11 16.46
C TYR A 153 -13.06 -1.86 15.60
N LEU A 154 -14.14 -1.88 14.80
CA LEU A 154 -14.60 -0.80 13.92
C LEU A 154 -15.79 -0.07 14.54
#